data_AF-A0A7C3K898-F1
#
_entry.id   AF-A0A7C3K898-F1
#
_cell.length_a   1.000
_cell.length_b   1.000
_cell.length_c   1.000
_cell.angle_alpha   90.00
_cell.angle_beta   90.00
_cell.angle_gamma   90.00
#
_symmetry.space_group_name_H-M   'P 1'
#
loop_
_entity.id
_entity.type
_entity.pdbx_description
1 polymer ?
#
loop_
_entity_poly.entity_id
_entity_poly.type
_entity_poly.pdbx_seq_one_letter_code
_entity_poly.pdbx_strand_id
1 'polypeptide(L)'
;MQIFAHAYMPERCGGMPGINSELEHEVHQLHSRMCEGLADPTRILILYALAEAPRNVGELAETLHAPQPTVSRHLKVLRERGMVSGERLGPAVRYSLADSRLIEALDLLRAVLASQLRSQAALAATAEPSE
;
A
#
# COMPACT_ATOMS: atom_id res chain seq x y z
N MET A 1 -37.28 -39.03 45.17
CA MET A 1 -37.54 -39.80 43.93
C MET A 1 -37.37 -38.83 42.77
N GLN A 2 -36.34 -39.06 41.95
CA GLN A 2 -35.98 -38.26 40.76
C GLN A 2 -37.03 -38.37 39.64
N ILE A 3 -36.95 -37.43 38.68
CA ILE A 3 -36.93 -37.55 37.19
C ILE A 3 -37.40 -36.18 36.62
N PHE A 4 -36.54 -35.24 36.19
CA PHE A 4 -35.81 -35.02 34.91
C PHE A 4 -36.61 -34.54 33.67
N ALA A 5 -36.11 -33.44 33.08
CA ALA A 5 -36.30 -32.88 31.71
C ALA A 5 -37.71 -32.31 31.39
N HIS A 6 -37.93 -31.24 30.62
CA HIS A 6 -37.25 -30.57 29.51
C HIS A 6 -37.99 -29.22 29.35
N ALA A 7 -37.38 -28.04 29.14
CA ALA A 7 -37.17 -27.43 27.83
C ALA A 7 -37.04 -25.91 28.11
N TYR A 8 -35.87 -25.31 27.89
CA TYR A 8 -35.53 -24.59 26.66
C TYR A 8 -35.51 -23.07 26.91
N MET A 9 -34.32 -22.57 27.25
CA MET A 9 -33.86 -21.27 26.73
C MET A 9 -33.77 -21.40 25.21
N PRO A 10 -33.91 -20.31 24.43
CA PRO A 10 -32.68 -19.89 23.77
C PRO A 10 -32.59 -18.36 23.54
N GLU A 11 -31.36 -17.89 23.75
CA GLU A 11 -30.62 -16.86 23.00
C GLU A 11 -30.97 -15.38 23.18
N ARG A 12 -30.06 -14.73 23.90
CA ARG A 12 -29.58 -13.40 23.52
C ARG A 12 -29.11 -13.47 22.07
N CYS A 13 -29.92 -12.95 21.13
CA CYS A 13 -29.49 -12.73 19.76
C CYS A 13 -28.20 -11.90 19.77
N GLY A 14 -27.18 -12.47 19.13
CA GLY A 14 -25.80 -12.01 19.13
C GLY A 14 -25.64 -10.58 18.65
N GLY A 15 -24.70 -9.89 19.29
CA GLY A 15 -24.03 -8.77 18.63
C GLY A 15 -23.42 -9.29 17.33
N MET A 16 -23.83 -8.72 16.20
CA MET A 16 -23.16 -8.91 14.92
C MET A 16 -21.65 -8.68 15.15
N PRO A 17 -20.75 -9.52 14.62
CA PRO A 17 -19.34 -9.22 14.61
C PRO A 17 -19.11 -8.11 13.60
N GLY A 18 -19.44 -6.88 13.99
CA GLY A 18 -19.10 -5.68 13.24
C GLY A 18 -17.59 -5.50 13.24
N ILE A 19 -17.07 -4.88 12.19
CA ILE A 19 -15.68 -4.39 12.20
C ILE A 19 -15.53 -3.48 13.43
N ASN A 20 -14.50 -3.72 14.25
CA ASN A 20 -14.22 -2.87 15.42
C ASN A 20 -14.06 -1.42 14.94
N SER A 21 -14.77 -0.46 15.56
CA SER A 21 -14.70 0.96 15.21
C SER A 21 -13.28 1.53 15.24
N GLU A 22 -12.41 0.98 16.10
CA GLU A 22 -10.99 1.33 16.13
C GLU A 22 -10.27 0.91 14.84
N LEU A 23 -10.48 -0.34 14.41
CA LEU A 23 -9.91 -0.87 13.15
C LEU A 23 -10.45 -0.09 11.94
N GLU A 24 -11.74 0.23 11.92
CA GLU A 24 -12.34 1.02 10.84
C GLU A 24 -11.63 2.39 10.72
N HIS A 25 -11.45 3.09 11.85
CA HIS A 25 -10.76 4.37 11.88
C HIS A 25 -9.30 4.26 11.42
N GLU A 26 -8.57 3.24 11.88
CA GLU A 26 -7.20 2.95 11.45
C GLU A 26 -7.12 2.70 9.94
N VAL A 27 -8.04 1.91 9.39
CA VAL A 27 -8.10 1.61 7.95
C VAL A 27 -8.41 2.86 7.14
N HIS A 28 -9.30 3.75 7.62
CA HIS A 28 -9.54 5.03 6.96
C HIS A 28 -8.30 5.93 6.95
N GLN A 29 -7.56 5.99 8.06
CA GLN A 29 -6.30 6.72 8.10
C GLN A 29 -5.24 6.11 7.18
N LEU A 30 -5.14 4.77 7.15
CA LEU A 30 -4.24 4.06 6.25
C LEU A 30 -4.59 4.37 4.79
N HIS A 31 -5.86 4.29 4.39
CA HIS A 31 -6.29 4.61 3.03
C HIS A 31 -5.91 6.07 2.68
N SER A 32 -6.37 7.01 3.49
CA SER A 32 -6.19 8.44 3.22
C SER A 32 -4.72 8.84 3.18
N ARG A 33 -3.83 8.22 3.97
CA ARG A 33 -2.40 8.55 3.95
C ARG A 33 -1.61 7.73 2.94
N MET A 34 -1.78 6.41 2.98
CA MET A 34 -0.97 5.45 2.22
C MET A 34 -1.52 5.24 0.82
N CYS A 35 -2.74 4.72 0.68
CA CYS A 35 -3.26 4.30 -0.63
C CYS A 35 -3.38 5.48 -1.60
N GLU A 36 -3.95 6.60 -1.18
CA GLU A 36 -4.01 7.80 -2.02
C GLU A 36 -2.59 8.35 -2.34
N GLY A 37 -1.65 8.21 -1.40
CA GLY A 37 -0.25 8.58 -1.59
C GLY A 37 0.47 7.70 -2.61
N LEU A 38 0.01 6.47 -2.81
CA LEU A 38 0.55 5.52 -3.77
C LEU A 38 -0.22 5.48 -5.09
N ALA A 39 -1.36 6.18 -5.20
CA ALA A 39 -2.25 6.20 -6.37
C ALA A 39 -1.69 6.94 -7.60
N ASP A 40 -0.37 6.88 -7.84
CA ASP A 40 0.31 7.35 -9.04
C ASP A 40 1.61 6.57 -9.21
N PRO A 41 1.86 5.96 -10.38
CA PRO A 41 3.04 5.12 -10.60
C PRO A 41 4.35 5.89 -10.41
N THR A 42 4.39 7.19 -10.74
CA THR A 42 5.60 8.03 -10.57
C THR A 42 5.99 8.13 -9.10
N ARG A 43 5.01 8.21 -8.20
CA ARG A 43 5.26 8.25 -6.75
C ARG A 43 5.87 6.94 -6.27
N ILE A 44 5.36 5.80 -6.73
CA ILE A 44 5.91 4.48 -6.42
C ILE A 44 7.37 4.37 -6.93
N LEU A 45 7.64 4.82 -8.16
CA LEU A 45 8.99 4.81 -8.73
C LEU A 45 9.97 5.70 -7.95
N ILE A 46 9.53 6.88 -7.48
CA ILE A 46 10.33 7.74 -6.60
C ILE A 46 10.70 6.99 -5.31
N LEU A 47 9.74 6.29 -4.69
CA LEU A 47 10.00 5.53 -3.47
C LEU A 47 11.05 4.44 -3.69
N TYR A 48 10.97 3.68 -4.78
CA TYR A 48 12.01 2.70 -5.13
C TYR A 48 13.37 3.35 -5.37
N ALA A 49 13.44 4.48 -6.09
CA ALA A 49 14.70 5.18 -6.32
C ALA A 49 15.33 5.70 -5.01
N LEU A 50 14.50 6.10 -4.04
CA LEU A 50 14.93 6.52 -2.71
C LEU A 50 15.29 5.36 -1.78
N ALA A 51 14.81 4.15 -2.07
CA ALA A 51 15.18 2.93 -1.35
C ALA A 51 16.64 2.53 -1.61
N GLU A 52 17.12 2.78 -2.83
CA GLU A 52 18.51 2.51 -3.21
C GLU A 52 19.49 3.47 -2.52
N ALA A 53 19.16 4.77 -2.54
CA ALA A 53 19.98 5.81 -1.93
C ALA A 53 19.19 7.12 -1.76
N PRO A 54 19.57 7.97 -0.79
CA PRO A 54 19.03 9.32 -0.69
C PRO A 54 19.39 10.18 -1.91
N ARG A 55 18.40 10.83 -2.53
CA ARG A 55 18.56 11.61 -3.78
C ARG A 55 17.92 12.99 -3.69
N ASN A 56 18.44 13.94 -4.44
CA ASN A 56 17.82 15.26 -4.63
C ASN A 56 16.81 15.23 -5.81
N VAL A 57 16.05 16.31 -5.99
CA VAL A 57 15.01 16.41 -7.03
C VAL A 57 15.56 16.26 -8.45
N GLY A 58 16.76 16.80 -8.72
CA GLY A 58 17.43 16.70 -10.02
C GLY A 58 17.85 15.26 -10.33
N GLU A 59 18.53 14.61 -9.38
CA GLU A 59 18.93 13.20 -9.48
C GLU A 59 17.72 12.29 -9.73
N LEU A 60 16.60 12.54 -9.05
CA LEU A 60 15.34 11.81 -9.26
C LEU A 60 14.73 12.09 -10.64
N ALA A 61 14.70 13.35 -11.08
CA ALA A 61 14.20 13.74 -12.40
C ALA A 61 14.99 13.04 -13.53
N GLU A 62 16.30 12.99 -13.40
CA GLU A 62 17.18 12.25 -14.33
C GLU A 62 16.90 10.75 -14.31
N THR A 63 16.84 10.14 -13.11
CA THR A 63 16.62 8.70 -12.92
C THR A 63 15.28 8.23 -13.49
N LEU A 64 14.22 9.04 -13.31
CA LEU A 64 12.86 8.71 -13.75
C LEU A 64 12.56 9.21 -15.17
N HIS A 65 13.51 9.89 -15.83
CA HIS A 65 13.31 10.58 -17.10
C HIS A 65 12.05 11.47 -17.10
N ALA A 66 11.83 12.19 -15.99
CA ALA A 66 10.64 12.98 -15.73
C ALA A 66 10.99 14.46 -15.51
N PRO A 67 10.11 15.41 -15.89
CA PRO A 67 10.37 16.82 -15.63
C PRO A 67 10.52 17.13 -14.13
N GLN A 68 11.51 17.95 -13.78
CA GLN A 68 11.78 18.35 -12.39
C GLN A 68 10.55 18.95 -11.66
N PRO A 69 9.69 19.78 -12.29
CA PRO A 69 8.46 20.27 -11.64
C PRO A 69 7.50 19.14 -11.26
N THR A 70 7.41 18.10 -12.09
CA THR A 70 6.59 16.91 -11.84
C THR A 70 7.12 16.13 -10.64
N VAL A 71 8.42 15.85 -10.60
CA VAL A 71 9.06 15.17 -9.46
C VAL A 71 8.91 15.97 -8.17
N SER A 72 9.12 17.29 -8.22
CA SER A 72 8.94 18.18 -7.06
C SER A 72 7.51 18.12 -6.52
N ARG A 73 6.50 18.16 -7.41
CA ARG A 73 5.08 18.02 -7.03
C ARG A 73 4.82 16.66 -6.36
N HIS A 74 5.36 15.58 -6.90
CA HIS A 74 5.20 14.26 -6.31
C HIS A 74 5.89 14.13 -4.95
N LEU A 75 7.11 14.64 -4.79
CA LEU A 75 7.83 14.67 -3.51
C LEU A 75 7.09 15.48 -2.45
N LYS A 76 6.46 16.60 -2.84
CA LYS A 76 5.61 17.37 -1.93
C LYS A 76 4.47 16.52 -1.38
N VAL A 77 3.74 15.82 -2.25
CA VAL A 77 2.64 14.92 -1.85
C VAL A 77 3.14 13.78 -0.96
N LEU A 78 4.25 13.13 -1.33
CA LEU A 78 4.84 12.06 -0.53
C LEU A 78 5.29 12.55 0.85
N ARG A 79 5.84 13.76 0.94
CA ARG A 79 6.27 14.37 2.20
C ARG A 79 5.09 14.76 3.09
N GLU A 80 4.04 15.36 2.53
CA GLU A 80 2.80 15.70 3.26
C GLU A 80 2.14 14.46 3.86
N ARG A 81 2.30 13.30 3.21
CA ARG A 81 1.79 12.01 3.65
C ARG A 81 2.75 11.23 4.56
N GLY A 82 3.94 11.78 4.83
CA GLY A 82 4.93 11.18 5.73
C GLY A 82 5.68 9.97 5.15
N MET A 83 5.66 9.76 3.83
CA MET A 83 6.36 8.63 3.19
C MET A 83 7.84 8.90 2.95
N VAL A 84 8.22 10.17 2.84
CA VAL A 84 9.59 10.61 2.61
C VAL A 84 9.95 11.75 3.55
N SER A 85 11.22 11.84 3.88
CA SER A 85 11.81 12.95 4.61
C SER A 85 12.79 13.71 3.72
N GLY A 86 12.92 15.01 3.96
CA GLY A 86 13.80 15.89 3.20
C GLY A 86 14.72 16.66 4.13
N GLU A 87 16.02 16.54 3.93
CA GLU A 87 17.06 17.25 4.68
C GLU A 87 17.75 18.26 3.76
N ARG A 88 17.94 19.49 4.24
CA ARG A 88 18.65 20.53 3.48
C ARG A 88 20.15 20.33 3.63
N LEU A 89 20.81 19.97 2.54
CA LEU A 89 22.26 19.80 2.47
C LEU A 89 22.84 20.86 1.52
N GLY A 90 23.22 22.00 2.07
CA GLY A 90 23.67 23.17 1.30
C GLY A 90 22.54 23.77 0.43
N PRO A 91 22.75 23.94 -0.89
CA PRO A 91 21.73 24.55 -1.76
C PRO A 91 20.57 23.59 -2.10
N ALA A 92 20.77 22.27 -1.94
CA ALA A 92 19.82 21.24 -2.34
C ALA A 92 19.11 20.61 -1.13
N VAL A 93 17.92 20.04 -1.38
CA VAL A 93 17.23 19.16 -0.43
C VAL A 93 17.44 17.73 -0.89
N ARG A 94 17.96 16.89 -0.01
CA ARG A 94 18.14 15.45 -0.25
C ARG A 94 17.00 14.70 0.45
N TYR A 95 16.33 13.85 -0.29
CA TYR A 95 15.18 13.08 0.16
C TYR A 95 15.60 11.64 0.48
N SER A 96 14.91 11.04 1.44
CA SER A 96 15.04 9.64 1.84
C SER A 96 13.66 9.08 2.21
N LEU A 97 13.52 7.76 2.21
CA LEU A 97 12.33 7.11 2.74
C LEU A 97 12.18 7.42 4.23
N ALA A 98 10.95 7.67 4.68
CA ALA A 98 10.67 7.80 6.11
C ALA A 98 10.74 6.44 6.83
N ASP A 99 10.39 5.35 6.13
CA ASP A 99 10.42 3.98 6.64
C ASP A 99 10.65 2.99 5.49
N SER A 100 11.64 2.10 5.62
CA SER A 100 11.97 1.10 4.60
C SER A 100 10.89 0.03 4.42
N ARG A 101 10.06 -0.22 5.45
CA ARG A 101 8.96 -1.21 5.39
C ARG A 101 7.93 -0.87 4.32
N LEU A 102 7.87 0.38 3.87
CA LEU A 102 7.05 0.78 2.74
C LEU A 102 7.44 0.04 1.45
N ILE A 103 8.74 -0.19 1.23
CA ILE A 103 9.25 -0.93 0.08
C ILE A 103 8.92 -2.41 0.21
N GLU A 104 9.11 -2.98 1.40
CA GLU A 104 8.71 -4.37 1.68
C GLU A 104 7.23 -4.60 1.37
N ALA A 105 6.36 -3.67 1.77
CA ALA A 105 4.93 -3.73 1.46
C ALA A 105 4.65 -3.64 -0.05
N LEU A 106 5.33 -2.73 -0.76
CA LEU A 106 5.19 -2.60 -2.22
C LEU A 106 5.69 -3.85 -2.97
N ASP A 107 6.76 -4.48 -2.49
CA ASP A 107 7.28 -5.72 -3.05
C ASP A 107 6.32 -6.89 -2.82
N LEU A 108 5.68 -6.97 -1.64
CA LEU A 108 4.61 -7.93 -1.38
C LEU A 108 3.42 -7.73 -2.33
N LEU A 109 2.99 -6.49 -2.55
CA LEU A 109 1.92 -6.18 -3.51
C LEU A 109 2.30 -6.60 -4.94
N ARG A 110 3.55 -6.37 -5.36
CA ARG A 110 4.06 -6.83 -6.67
C ARG A 110 4.07 -8.36 -6.77
N ALA A 111 4.46 -9.06 -5.70
CA ALA A 111 4.47 -10.51 -5.66
C ALA A 111 3.05 -11.08 -5.78
N VAL A 112 2.08 -10.48 -5.09
CA VAL A 112 0.65 -10.83 -5.20
C VAL A 112 0.15 -10.62 -6.63
N LEU A 113 0.41 -9.46 -7.23
CA LEU A 113 0.05 -9.17 -8.62
C LEU A 113 0.65 -10.19 -9.60
N ALA A 114 1.94 -10.51 -9.44
CA ALA A 114 2.61 -11.51 -10.27
C ALA A 114 1.97 -12.90 -10.13
N SER A 115 1.54 -13.28 -8.92
CA SER A 115 0.82 -14.53 -8.69
C SER A 115 -0.54 -14.53 -9.38
N GLN A 116 -1.30 -13.44 -9.29
CA GLN A 116 -2.62 -13.31 -9.92
C GLN A 116 -2.53 -13.43 -11.44
N LEU A 117 -1.56 -12.75 -12.07
CA LEU A 117 -1.35 -12.82 -13.53
C LEU A 117 -0.98 -14.24 -13.98
N ARG A 118 -0.15 -14.96 -13.23
CA ARG A 118 0.17 -16.38 -13.52
C ARG A 118 -1.06 -17.28 -13.42
N SER A 119 -1.86 -17.12 -12.37
CA SER A 119 -3.08 -17.91 -12.19
C SER A 119 -4.10 -17.64 -13.30
N GLN A 120 -4.27 -16.39 -13.73
CA GLN A 120 -5.16 -16.03 -14.84
C GLN A 120 -4.69 -16.65 -16.16
N ALA A 121 -3.38 -16.59 -16.46
CA ALA A 121 -2.83 -17.19 -17.67
C ALA A 121 -2.99 -18.72 -17.71
N ALA A 122 -2.83 -19.41 -16.57
CA ALA A 122 -3.05 -20.85 -16.47
C ALA A 122 -4.52 -21.24 -16.75
N LEU A 123 -5.47 -20.46 -16.23
CA LEU A 123 -6.91 -20.68 -16.47
C LEU A 123 -7.29 -20.40 -17.93
N ALA A 124 -6.67 -19.41 -18.57
CA ALA A 124 -6.87 -19.12 -19.99
C ALA A 124 -6.30 -20.23 -20.89
N ALA A 125 -5.13 -20.79 -20.56
CA ALA A 125 -4.49 -21.87 -21.31
C ALA A 125 -5.26 -23.21 -21.24
N THR A 126 -6.03 -23.45 -20.19
CA THR A 126 -6.90 -24.64 -20.09
C THR A 126 -8.21 -24.51 -20.87
N ALA A 127 -8.53 -23.32 -21.40
CA ALA A 127 -9.79 -23.02 -22.06
C ALA A 127 -9.71 -22.97 -23.61
N GLU A 128 -8.53 -23.21 -24.21
CA GLU A 128 -8.41 -23.42 -25.66
C GLU A 128 -8.94 -24.82 -26.02
N PRO A 129 -10.09 -24.95 -26.70
CA PRO A 129 -10.49 -26.22 -27.29
C PRO A 129 -9.59 -26.46 -28.50
N SER A 130 -9.04 -27.66 -28.57
CA SER A 130 -8.61 -28.21 -29.85
C SER A 130 -9.83 -28.30 -30.77
N GLU A 131 -9.62 -27.92 -32.03
CA GLU A 131 -10.52 -28.00 -33.22
C GLU A 131 -11.30 -26.74 -33.62
#